data_AF-A0AAN9BLN5-F1
#
_entry.id   AF-A0AAN9BLN5-F1
#
_cell.length_a   1.000
_cell.length_b   1.000
_cell.length_c   1.000
_cell.angle_alpha   90.00
_cell.angle_beta   90.00
_cell.angle_gamma   90.00
#
_symmetry.space_group_name_H-M   'P 1'
#
loop_
_entity.id
_entity.type
_entity.pdbx_description
1 polymer ?
#
loop_
_entity_poly.entity_id
_entity_poly.type
_entity_poly.pdbx_seq_one_letter_code
_entity_poly.pdbx_strand_id
1 'polypeptide(L)'
;MTAALALYSLCFMRFAWKVQPRNLLLMSCHMTNEAAQLVQGTRFLNYHYLTPADQKHKHHVEFVEQELHSHPEKYPKLHPDSQIPDSTKAQEKEVEAFDRVYSLPKSPEPHIKPSL
;
A
#
# COMPACT_ATOMS: atom_id res chain seq x y z
N MET A 1 16.43 -8.55 -2.37
CA MET A 1 17.45 -7.88 -3.21
C MET A 1 18.30 -6.87 -2.42
N THR A 2 17.79 -6.18 -1.41
CA THR A 2 18.51 -5.10 -0.68
C THR A 2 19.66 -5.57 0.22
N ALA A 3 19.49 -6.64 1.01
CA ALA A 3 20.52 -7.05 1.98
C ALA A 3 21.79 -7.60 1.32
N ALA A 4 21.65 -8.45 0.30
CA ALA A 4 22.78 -9.02 -0.43
C ALA A 4 23.55 -7.95 -1.23
N LEU A 5 22.85 -6.98 -1.83
CA LEU A 5 23.48 -5.87 -2.54
C LEU A 5 24.17 -4.87 -1.60
N ALA A 6 23.62 -4.62 -0.41
CA ALA A 6 24.26 -3.78 0.61
C ALA A 6 25.59 -4.41 1.07
N LEU A 7 25.59 -5.68 1.48
CA LEU A 7 26.82 -6.38 1.87
C LEU A 7 27.88 -6.36 0.74
N TYR A 8 27.45 -6.52 -0.51
CA TYR A 8 28.35 -6.45 -1.65
C TYR A 8 28.92 -5.03 -1.87
N SER A 9 28.11 -3.98 -1.72
CA SER A 9 28.56 -2.57 -1.79
C SER A 9 29.56 -2.24 -0.69
N LEU A 10 29.31 -2.69 0.55
CA LEU A 10 30.19 -2.46 1.69
C LEU A 10 31.58 -3.08 1.48
N CYS A 11 31.61 -4.29 0.90
CA CYS A 11 32.86 -4.97 0.52
C CYS A 11 33.62 -4.19 -0.58
N PHE A 12 32.92 -3.65 -1.57
CA PHE A 12 33.54 -2.83 -2.63
C PHE A 12 34.05 -1.48 -2.10
N MET A 13 33.34 -0.84 -1.17
CA MET A 13 33.79 0.37 -0.47
C MET A 13 35.09 0.13 0.32
N ARG A 14 35.20 -1.01 1.01
CA ARG A 14 36.45 -1.41 1.70
C ARG A 14 37.63 -1.48 0.74
N PHE A 15 37.42 -1.99 -0.47
CA PHE A 15 38.44 -2.12 -1.51
C PHE A 15 38.83 -0.75 -2.10
N ALA A 16 37.85 0.11 -2.37
CA ALA A 16 38.06 1.47 -2.86
C ALA A 16 38.86 2.36 -1.87
N TRP A 17 38.80 2.07 -0.55
CA TRP A 17 39.59 2.78 0.48
C TRP A 17 41.06 2.33 0.49
N LYS A 18 41.29 1.04 0.20
CA LYS A 18 42.59 0.38 0.28
C LYS A 18 43.40 0.45 -1.02
N VAL A 19 42.75 0.60 -2.17
CA VAL A 19 43.41 0.84 -3.46
C VAL A 19 44.12 2.20 -3.46
N GLN A 20 45.36 2.22 -3.98
CA GLN A 20 46.20 3.41 -4.06
C GLN A 20 46.60 3.66 -5.51
N PRO A 21 46.29 4.83 -6.10
CA PRO A 21 45.68 6.03 -5.50
C PRO A 21 44.19 5.85 -5.15
N ARG A 22 43.75 6.46 -4.04
CA ARG A 22 42.38 6.31 -3.50
C ARG A 22 41.36 7.06 -4.35
N ASN A 23 40.35 6.35 -4.87
CA ASN A 23 39.24 6.97 -5.61
C ASN A 23 38.07 7.26 -4.67
N LEU A 24 38.10 8.44 -4.03
CA LEU A 24 37.12 8.88 -3.04
C LEU A 24 35.76 9.26 -3.65
N LEU A 25 35.71 9.57 -4.96
CA LEU A 25 34.47 9.92 -5.65
C LEU A 25 33.57 8.70 -5.87
N LEU A 26 34.14 7.56 -6.27
CA LEU A 26 33.37 6.32 -6.34
C LEU A 26 32.92 5.86 -4.95
N MET A 27 33.77 6.03 -3.94
CA MET A 27 33.42 5.71 -2.54
C MET A 27 32.17 6.47 -2.07
N SER A 28 32.13 7.79 -2.25
CA SER A 28 31.01 8.61 -1.77
C SER A 28 29.72 8.30 -2.53
N CYS A 29 29.83 8.04 -3.83
CA CYS A 29 28.70 7.59 -4.66
C CYS A 29 28.12 6.26 -4.15
N HIS A 30 28.97 5.25 -3.93
CA HIS A 30 28.53 3.95 -3.42
C HIS A 30 27.94 4.04 -2.01
N MET A 31 28.54 4.86 -1.14
CA MET A 31 28.03 5.08 0.22
C MET A 31 26.65 5.74 0.21
N THR A 32 26.42 6.72 -0.66
CA THR A 32 25.12 7.39 -0.78
C THR A 32 24.06 6.44 -1.33
N ASN A 33 24.41 5.64 -2.35
CA ASN A 33 23.51 4.65 -2.94
C ASN A 33 23.16 3.53 -1.95
N GLU A 34 24.13 3.07 -1.15
CA GLU A 34 23.90 2.06 -0.11
C GLU A 34 23.07 2.62 1.04
N ALA A 35 23.31 3.87 1.46
CA ALA A 35 22.50 4.54 2.47
C ALA A 35 21.02 4.67 2.03
N ALA A 36 20.77 5.05 0.77
CA ALA A 36 19.43 5.09 0.21
C ALA A 36 18.76 3.70 0.21
N GLN A 37 19.51 2.65 -0.15
CA GLN A 37 19.04 1.26 -0.07
C GLN A 37 18.73 0.82 1.36
N LEU A 38 19.53 1.26 2.34
CA LEU A 38 19.33 0.96 3.76
C LEU A 38 18.06 1.60 4.30
N VAL A 39 17.81 2.88 4.00
CA VAL A 39 16.59 3.59 4.39
C VAL A 39 15.36 2.90 3.81
N GLN A 40 15.41 2.53 2.53
CA GLN A 40 14.31 1.80 1.88
C GLN A 40 14.10 0.40 2.50
N GLY A 41 15.18 -0.28 2.86
CA GLY A 41 15.14 -1.56 3.58
C GLY A 41 14.52 -1.44 4.97
N THR A 42 14.89 -0.42 5.74
CA THR A 42 14.32 -0.15 7.06
C THR A 42 12.82 0.14 6.97
N ARG A 43 12.40 0.93 5.96
CA ARG A 43 10.98 1.22 5.74
C ARG A 43 10.19 -0.04 5.39
N PHE A 44 10.78 -0.93 4.58
CA PHE A 44 10.19 -2.22 4.23
C PHE A 44 10.05 -3.12 5.46
N LEU A 45 11.09 -3.24 6.29
CA LEU A 45 11.04 -4.03 7.52
C LEU A 45 10.01 -3.49 8.49
N ASN A 46 9.94 -2.16 8.65
CA ASN A 46 8.96 -1.53 9.51
C ASN A 46 7.54 -1.85 9.04
N TYR A 47 7.25 -1.69 7.76
CA TYR A 47 5.94 -1.98 7.19
C TYR A 47 5.55 -3.46 7.30
N HIS A 48 6.45 -4.40 7.00
CA HIS A 48 6.09 -5.82 6.95
C HIS A 48 6.14 -6.55 8.29
N TYR A 49 7.05 -6.17 9.19
CA TYR A 49 7.32 -6.94 10.41
C TYR A 49 7.03 -6.18 11.70
N LEU A 50 7.22 -4.86 11.75
CA LEU A 50 7.05 -4.09 12.98
C LEU A 50 5.69 -3.39 13.09
N THR A 51 5.02 -3.12 11.97
CA THR A 51 3.73 -2.43 11.97
C THR A 51 2.58 -3.43 12.19
N PRO A 52 1.84 -3.34 13.32
CA PRO A 52 0.66 -4.17 13.57
C PRO A 52 -0.45 -3.90 12.56
N ALA A 53 -1.30 -4.89 12.29
CA ALA A 53 -2.42 -4.77 11.37
C ALA A 53 -3.37 -3.61 11.75
N ASP A 54 -3.60 -3.41 13.05
CA ASP A 54 -4.47 -2.33 13.56
C ASP A 54 -3.97 -0.93 13.18
N GLN A 55 -2.65 -0.71 13.21
CA GLN A 55 -2.08 0.58 12.81
C GLN A 55 -2.20 0.82 11.30
N LYS A 56 -2.06 -0.23 10.49
CA LYS A 56 -2.26 -0.13 9.03
C LYS A 56 -3.71 0.22 8.70
N HIS A 57 -4.65 -0.39 9.41
CA HIS A 57 -6.07 -0.10 9.21
C HIS A 57 -6.40 1.35 9.57
N LYS A 58 -5.96 1.84 10.74
CA LYS A 58 -6.14 3.25 11.14
C LYS A 58 -5.59 4.23 10.11
N HIS A 59 -4.35 4.01 9.68
CA HIS A 59 -3.72 4.88 8.68
C HIS A 59 -4.43 4.84 7.32
N HIS A 60 -5.00 3.69 6.93
CA HIS A 60 -5.80 3.59 5.71
C HIS A 60 -7.11 4.36 5.84
N VAL A 61 -7.81 4.22 6.98
CA VAL A 61 -9.06 4.95 7.26
C VAL A 61 -8.81 6.45 7.26
N GLU A 62 -7.77 6.93 7.94
CA GLU A 62 -7.39 8.35 7.95
C GLU A 62 -7.07 8.87 6.55
N PHE A 63 -6.35 8.08 5.75
CA PHE A 63 -6.05 8.43 4.36
C PHE A 63 -7.32 8.51 3.50
N VAL A 64 -8.22 7.53 3.61
CA VAL A 64 -9.49 7.52 2.88
C VAL A 64 -10.36 8.71 3.29
N GLU A 65 -10.42 9.00 4.58
CA GLU A 65 -11.16 10.16 5.11
C GLU A 65 -10.56 11.47 4.57
N GLN A 66 -9.23 11.59 4.55
CA GLN A 66 -8.56 12.75 3.97
C GLN A 66 -8.85 12.91 2.47
N GLU A 67 -8.78 11.83 1.69
CA GLU A 67 -9.11 11.82 0.26
C GLU A 67 -10.59 12.15 0.02
N LEU A 68 -11.49 11.68 0.89
CA LEU A 68 -12.91 11.98 0.82
C LEU A 68 -13.18 13.47 1.09
N HIS A 69 -12.43 14.08 1.99
CA HIS A 69 -12.51 15.51 2.30
C HIS A 69 -11.90 16.39 1.21
N SER A 70 -10.84 15.95 0.53
CA SER A 70 -10.20 16.71 -0.55
C SER A 70 -10.96 16.63 -1.88
N HIS A 71 -11.67 15.54 -2.13
CA HIS A 71 -12.41 15.28 -3.38
C HIS A 71 -13.87 14.88 -3.14
N PRO A 72 -14.69 15.77 -2.53
CA PRO A 72 -16.10 15.47 -2.24
C PRO A 72 -16.93 15.22 -3.51
N GLU A 73 -16.53 15.76 -4.66
CA GLU A 73 -17.17 15.54 -5.96
C GLU A 73 -17.01 14.12 -6.50
N LYS A 74 -15.95 13.41 -6.08
CA LYS A 74 -15.60 12.08 -6.59
C LYS A 74 -16.32 10.96 -5.84
N TYR A 75 -16.81 11.23 -4.63
CA TYR A 75 -17.43 10.27 -3.74
C TYR A 75 -18.71 10.84 -3.14
N PRO A 76 -19.83 10.85 -3.89
CA PRO A 76 -21.10 11.33 -3.38
C PRO A 76 -21.53 10.53 -2.14
N LYS A 77 -21.85 11.24 -1.05
CA LYS A 77 -22.27 10.63 0.22
C LYS A 77 -23.49 9.74 -0.01
N LEU A 78 -23.29 8.44 0.13
CA LEU A 78 -24.40 7.50 0.21
C LEU A 78 -25.09 7.70 1.55
N HIS A 79 -26.41 7.91 1.50
CA HIS A 79 -27.25 7.69 2.66
C HIS A 79 -27.82 6.28 2.49
N PRO A 80 -27.24 5.26 3.13
CA PRO A 80 -27.91 3.97 3.19
C PRO A 80 -29.23 4.19 3.92
N ASP A 81 -30.34 3.80 3.30
CA ASP A 81 -31.62 3.82 3.98
C ASP A 81 -31.51 2.95 5.24
N SER A 82 -31.78 3.54 6.40
CA SER A 82 -31.64 2.87 7.71
C SER A 82 -32.55 1.65 7.90
N GLN A 83 -33.44 1.41 6.92
CA GLN A 83 -34.34 0.28 6.89
C GLN A 83 -33.64 -0.88 6.19
N ILE A 84 -33.33 -1.93 6.94
CA ILE A 84 -32.97 -3.22 6.33
C ILE A 84 -34.11 -3.58 5.38
N PRO A 85 -33.89 -3.73 4.07
CA PRO A 85 -35.00 -3.97 3.18
C PRO A 85 -35.54 -5.37 3.46
N ASP A 86 -36.79 -5.48 3.89
CA ASP A 86 -37.47 -6.74 4.23
C ASP A 86 -37.59 -7.71 3.04
N SER A 87 -37.18 -7.30 1.83
CA SER A 87 -37.24 -8.12 0.62
C SER A 87 -35.97 -8.02 -0.23
N THR A 88 -35.54 -9.16 -0.75
CA THR A 88 -34.38 -9.32 -1.64
C THR A 88 -34.44 -8.37 -2.84
N LYS A 89 -35.63 -8.07 -3.36
CA LYS A 89 -35.83 -7.18 -4.53
C LYS A 89 -35.55 -5.71 -4.22
N ALA A 90 -35.72 -5.29 -2.97
CA ALA A 90 -35.42 -3.93 -2.55
C ALA A 90 -33.90 -3.75 -2.40
N GLN A 91 -33.21 -4.75 -1.84
CA GLN A 91 -31.75 -4.81 -1.78
C GLN A 91 -31.12 -4.78 -3.18
N GLU A 92 -31.64 -5.57 -4.13
CA GLU A 92 -31.12 -5.58 -5.50
C GLU A 92 -31.22 -4.21 -6.19
N LYS A 93 -32.32 -3.46 -5.97
CA LYS A 93 -32.49 -2.13 -6.55
C LYS A 93 -31.55 -1.09 -5.94
N GLU A 94 -31.30 -1.18 -4.64
CA GLU A 94 -30.33 -0.32 -3.95
C GLU A 94 -28.90 -0.60 -4.43
N VAL A 95 -28.53 -1.87 -4.53
CA VAL A 95 -27.22 -2.29 -5.08
C VAL A 95 -27.07 -1.83 -6.53
N GLU A 96 -28.11 -1.97 -7.35
CA GLU A 96 -28.07 -1.51 -8.74
C GLU A 96 -28.02 0.03 -8.85
N ALA A 97 -28.70 0.76 -7.97
CA ALA A 97 -28.60 2.21 -7.88
C ALA A 97 -27.18 2.65 -7.46
N PHE A 98 -26.57 1.96 -6.50
CA PHE A 98 -25.20 2.18 -6.08
C PHE A 98 -24.19 1.89 -7.21
N ASP A 99 -24.32 0.74 -7.86
CA ASP A 99 -23.45 0.32 -8.97
C ASP A 99 -23.53 1.28 -10.16
N ARG A 100 -24.72 1.83 -10.44
CA ARG A 100 -24.90 2.88 -11.47
C ARG A 100 -24.14 4.16 -11.14
N VAL A 101 -24.11 4.58 -9.87
CA VAL A 101 -23.42 5.81 -9.44
C VAL A 101 -21.90 5.64 -9.49
N TYR A 102 -21.41 4.48 -9.05
CA TYR A 102 -19.96 4.23 -8.95
C TYR A 102 -19.34 3.52 -10.15
N SER A 103 -20.15 3.17 -11.16
CA SER A 103 -19.70 2.48 -12.39
C SER A 103 -18.77 1.28 -12.09
N LEU A 104 -19.05 0.55 -11.01
CA LEU A 104 -18.17 -0.51 -10.55
C LEU A 104 -18.23 -1.70 -11.52
N PRO A 105 -17.09 -2.34 -11.85
CA PRO A 105 -17.12 -3.61 -12.57
C PRO A 105 -17.85 -4.64 -11.69
N LYS A 106 -18.87 -5.31 -12.24
CA LYS A 106 -19.59 -6.37 -11.51
C LYS A 106 -18.58 -7.41 -11.03
N SER A 107 -18.48 -7.56 -9.71
CA SER A 107 -17.68 -8.62 -9.11
C SER A 107 -18.28 -9.96 -9.55
N PRO A 108 -17.48 -10.95 -9.99
CA PRO A 108 -18.00 -12.27 -10.31
C PRO A 108 -18.75 -12.81 -9.09
N GLU A 109 -20.00 -13.25 -9.30
CA GLU A 109 -20.84 -13.74 -8.22
C GLU A 109 -20.08 -14.81 -7.43
N PRO A 110 -20.02 -14.71 -6.09
CA PRO A 110 -19.43 -15.77 -5.30
C PRO A 110 -20.29 -17.02 -5.50
N HIS A 111 -19.73 -18.04 -6.17
CA HIS A 111 -20.33 -19.36 -6.27
C HIS A 111 -20.34 -20.00 -4.88
N ILE A 112 -21.29 -19.60 -4.04
CA ILE A 112 -21.57 -20.24 -2.76
C ILE A 112 -22.32 -21.52 -3.11
N LYS A 113 -21.59 -22.65 -3.12
CA LYS A 113 -22.24 -23.97 -3.15
C LYS A 113 -23.13 -24.07 -1.91
N PRO A 114 -24.39 -24.47 -2.03
CA PRO A 114 -25.22 -24.71 -0.86
C PRO A 114 -24.53 -25.80 -0.02
N SER A 115 -24.16 -25.45 1.21
CA SER A 115 -23.75 -26.43 2.21
C SER A 115 -24.97 -27.28 2.51
N LEU A 116 -24.87 -28.58 2.19
CA LEU A 116 -25.85 -29.60 2.54
C LEU A 116 -26.04 -29.71 4.06
#